data_AF-A0AAJ1UKI0-F1
#
_entry.id   AF-A0AAJ1UKI0-F1
#
_cell.length_a   1.000
_cell.length_b   1.000
_cell.length_c   1.000
_cell.angle_alpha   90.00
_cell.angle_beta   90.00
_cell.angle_gamma   90.00
#
_symmetry.space_group_name_H-M   'P 1'
#
loop_
_entity.id
_entity.type
_entity.pdbx_description
1 polymer ?
#
loop_
_entity_poly.entity_id
_entity_poly.type
_entity_poly.pdbx_seq_one_letter_code
_entity_poly.pdbx_strand_id
1 'polypeptide(L)'
;QTSTAAVVADAAESDGKITGMEINGVAIADVSFKAGATASDINNGIVNAINDKMDQTGVYAKLDKDGNLELTSLKSGKDFTFTAGTADGGGTPDADPANPPADLAIDFAGIGGTATAVVASEKKTVADLDITTVEGAQRALSIVDDALTSVNSSRAD
;
A
#
# COMPACT_ATOMS: atom_id res chain seq x y z
N GLN A 1 3.64 6.69 3.53
CA GLN A 1 3.90 7.37 2.25
C GLN A 1 2.57 7.53 1.54
N THR A 2 2.40 8.61 0.80
CA THR A 2 1.18 8.87 0.03
C THR A 2 1.61 9.18 -1.40
N SER A 3 0.92 8.60 -2.39
CA SER A 3 1.17 8.94 -3.78
C SER A 3 0.78 10.39 -4.06
N THR A 4 1.39 11.01 -5.07
CA THR A 4 1.11 12.41 -5.43
C THR A 4 -0.19 12.57 -6.23
N ALA A 5 -0.73 11.47 -6.76
CA ALA A 5 -2.00 11.37 -7.47
C ALA A 5 -2.57 9.96 -7.28
N ALA A 6 -3.80 9.73 -7.75
CA ALA A 6 -4.34 8.37 -7.89
C ALA A 6 -3.40 7.54 -8.78
N VAL A 7 -3.13 6.29 -8.38
CA VAL A 7 -2.16 5.44 -9.10
C VAL A 7 -2.65 5.14 -10.51
N VAL A 8 -3.95 4.94 -10.66
CA VAL A 8 -4.63 4.83 -11.94
C VAL A 8 -5.60 6.01 -12.07
N ALA A 9 -5.47 6.79 -13.14
CA ALA A 9 -6.33 7.96 -13.38
C ALA A 9 -7.50 7.65 -14.33
N ASP A 10 -7.29 6.72 -15.26
CA ASP A 10 -8.24 6.42 -16.34
C ASP A 10 -8.92 5.06 -16.16
N ALA A 11 -10.08 4.90 -16.80
CA ALA A 11 -10.74 3.60 -16.89
C ALA A 11 -9.98 2.67 -17.85
N ALA A 12 -10.07 1.36 -17.62
CA ALA A 12 -9.50 0.39 -18.54
C ALA A 12 -10.32 0.32 -19.84
N GLU A 13 -9.67 0.42 -20.99
CA GLU A 13 -10.31 0.27 -22.31
C GLU A 13 -10.23 -1.17 -22.83
N SER A 14 -9.38 -1.99 -22.22
CA SER A 14 -9.22 -3.42 -22.50
C SER A 14 -9.04 -4.23 -21.21
N ASP A 15 -9.02 -5.56 -21.33
CA ASP A 15 -8.64 -6.41 -20.21
C ASP A 15 -7.15 -6.24 -19.89
N GLY A 16 -6.79 -6.33 -18.62
CA GLY A 16 -5.40 -6.21 -18.20
C GLY A 16 -5.19 -6.55 -16.74
N LYS A 17 -3.96 -6.33 -16.28
CA LYS A 17 -3.60 -6.52 -14.88
C LYS A 17 -2.43 -5.65 -14.46
N ILE A 18 -2.34 -5.33 -13.17
CA ILE A 18 -1.13 -4.78 -12.55
C ILE A 18 -0.38 -5.92 -11.87
N THR A 19 0.92 -6.05 -12.12
CA THR A 19 1.76 -7.15 -11.64
C THR A 19 3.08 -6.66 -11.05
N GLY A 20 3.78 -7.52 -10.33
CA GLY A 20 5.16 -7.26 -9.89
C GLY A 20 5.31 -6.32 -8.68
N MET A 21 4.20 -5.96 -8.03
CA MET A 21 4.24 -5.21 -6.76
C MET A 21 4.87 -6.05 -5.65
N GLU A 22 5.74 -5.43 -4.84
CA GLU A 22 6.37 -6.08 -3.70
C GLU A 22 6.46 -5.11 -2.51
N ILE A 23 6.26 -5.64 -1.29
CA ILE A 23 6.48 -4.89 -0.05
C ILE A 23 7.32 -5.73 0.89
N ASN A 24 8.44 -5.18 1.37
CA ASN A 24 9.35 -5.89 2.30
C ASN A 24 9.80 -7.28 1.80
N GLY A 25 9.99 -7.48 0.49
CA GLY A 25 10.33 -8.80 -0.07
C GLY A 25 9.14 -9.72 -0.32
N VAL A 26 7.92 -9.31 0.05
CA VAL A 26 6.70 -10.10 -0.11
C VAL A 26 5.97 -9.66 -1.38
N ALA A 27 5.81 -10.59 -2.31
CA ALA A 27 5.04 -10.38 -3.53
C ALA A 27 3.56 -10.11 -3.21
N ILE A 28 3.02 -9.07 -3.82
CA ILE A 28 1.60 -8.75 -3.80
C ILE A 28 0.93 -9.41 -5.00
N ALA A 29 -0.31 -9.89 -4.82
CA ALA A 29 -1.04 -10.56 -5.89
C ALA A 29 -1.32 -9.61 -7.06
N ASP A 30 -1.37 -10.17 -8.28
CA ASP A 30 -1.77 -9.44 -9.48
C ASP A 30 -3.17 -8.85 -9.32
N VAL A 31 -3.36 -7.59 -9.71
CA VAL A 31 -4.67 -6.92 -9.73
C VAL A 31 -5.21 -7.01 -11.15
N SER A 32 -6.07 -7.99 -11.40
CA SER A 32 -6.72 -8.16 -12.71
C SER A 32 -7.96 -7.27 -12.84
N PHE A 33 -8.17 -6.72 -14.03
CA PHE A 33 -9.35 -5.91 -14.34
C PHE A 33 -9.83 -6.19 -15.78
N LYS A 34 -11.07 -5.80 -16.05
CA LYS A 34 -11.73 -5.98 -17.34
C LYS A 34 -11.89 -4.66 -18.06
N ALA A 35 -12.08 -4.72 -19.38
CA ALA A 35 -12.50 -3.56 -20.15
C ALA A 35 -13.74 -2.90 -19.51
N GLY A 36 -13.69 -1.58 -19.32
CA GLY A 36 -14.71 -0.79 -18.65
C GLY A 36 -14.57 -0.71 -17.13
N ALA A 37 -13.59 -1.37 -16.51
CA ALA A 37 -13.29 -1.16 -15.09
C ALA A 37 -12.90 0.30 -14.84
N THR A 38 -13.50 0.94 -13.84
CA THR A 38 -13.21 2.34 -13.53
C THR A 38 -11.85 2.46 -12.83
N ALA A 39 -11.25 3.65 -12.90
CA ALA A 39 -10.04 3.96 -12.14
C ALA A 39 -10.22 3.66 -10.63
N SER A 40 -11.41 3.92 -10.08
CA SER A 40 -11.69 3.63 -8.67
C SER A 40 -11.70 2.13 -8.37
N ASP A 41 -12.27 1.30 -9.25
CA ASP A 41 -12.29 -0.16 -9.07
C ASP A 41 -10.86 -0.72 -9.05
N ILE A 42 -10.01 -0.24 -9.97
CA ILE A 42 -8.64 -0.69 -10.09
C ILE A 42 -7.80 -0.24 -8.87
N ASN A 43 -7.91 1.03 -8.45
CA ASN A 43 -7.22 1.53 -7.27
C ASN A 43 -7.67 0.81 -5.97
N ASN A 44 -8.96 0.47 -5.84
CA ASN A 44 -9.45 -0.36 -4.74
C ASN A 44 -8.89 -1.79 -4.83
N GLY A 45 -8.75 -2.34 -6.03
CA GLY A 45 -8.08 -3.62 -6.26
C GLY A 45 -6.63 -3.62 -5.76
N ILE A 46 -5.88 -2.53 -6.00
CA ILE A 46 -4.52 -2.35 -5.47
C ILE A 46 -4.52 -2.34 -3.94
N VAL A 47 -5.41 -1.57 -3.32
CA VAL A 47 -5.53 -1.51 -1.85
C VAL A 47 -5.84 -2.89 -1.27
N ASN A 48 -6.80 -3.61 -1.85
CA ASN A 48 -7.19 -4.94 -1.40
C ASN A 48 -6.03 -5.94 -1.52
N ALA A 49 -5.34 -5.97 -2.67
CA ALA A 49 -4.21 -6.87 -2.88
C ALA A 49 -3.07 -6.64 -1.87
N ILE A 50 -2.79 -5.38 -1.53
CA ILE A 50 -1.81 -5.04 -0.49
C ILE A 50 -2.29 -5.48 0.90
N ASN A 51 -3.54 -5.18 1.24
CA ASN A 51 -4.11 -5.49 2.55
C ASN A 51 -4.30 -7.01 2.78
N ASP A 52 -4.49 -7.80 1.73
CA ASP A 52 -4.52 -9.27 1.79
C ASP A 52 -3.17 -9.88 2.20
N LYS A 53 -2.08 -9.09 2.11
CA LYS A 53 -0.73 -9.46 2.56
C LYS A 53 -0.29 -8.68 3.80
N MET A 54 -1.17 -7.91 4.43
CA MET A 54 -0.86 -7.02 5.55
C MET A 54 -0.18 -7.72 6.73
N ASP A 55 -0.58 -8.96 7.03
CA ASP A 55 -0.02 -9.78 8.10
C ASP A 55 1.45 -10.17 7.84
N GLN A 56 1.82 -10.31 6.57
CA GLN A 56 3.16 -10.66 6.11
C GLN A 56 4.03 -9.42 5.85
N THR A 57 3.46 -8.40 5.21
CA THR A 57 4.17 -7.18 4.82
C THR A 57 4.33 -6.22 6.00
N GLY A 58 3.38 -6.22 6.94
CA GLY A 58 3.29 -5.22 8.00
C GLY A 58 2.91 -3.82 7.50
N VAL A 59 2.29 -3.71 6.32
CA VAL A 59 1.88 -2.44 5.72
C VAL A 59 0.37 -2.45 5.47
N TYR A 60 -0.28 -1.37 5.86
CA TYR A 60 -1.68 -1.09 5.61
C TYR A 60 -1.82 -0.09 4.46
N ALA A 61 -2.74 -0.37 3.54
CA ALA A 61 -3.07 0.50 2.41
C ALA A 61 -4.49 1.05 2.53
N LYS A 62 -4.69 2.29 2.07
CA LYS A 62 -6.01 2.87 1.82
C LYS A 62 -5.92 3.91 0.70
N LEU A 63 -7.07 4.30 0.16
CA LEU A 63 -7.17 5.53 -0.61
C LEU A 63 -7.47 6.69 0.34
N ASP A 64 -6.81 7.82 0.17
CA ASP A 64 -7.15 9.04 0.88
C ASP A 64 -8.41 9.69 0.29
N LYS A 65 -8.85 10.83 0.87
CA LYS A 65 -10.02 11.57 0.40
C LYS A 65 -9.91 12.12 -1.02
N ASP A 66 -8.69 12.24 -1.54
CA ASP A 66 -8.41 12.75 -2.88
C ASP A 66 -8.19 11.59 -3.88
N GLY A 67 -8.26 10.34 -3.41
CA GLY A 67 -8.09 9.11 -4.21
C GLY A 67 -6.64 8.64 -4.33
N ASN A 68 -5.70 9.25 -3.60
CA ASN A 68 -4.29 8.84 -3.62
C ASN A 68 -4.09 7.59 -2.77
N LEU A 69 -3.13 6.75 -3.16
CA LEU A 69 -2.74 5.58 -2.39
C LEU A 69 -1.89 6.00 -1.19
N GLU A 70 -2.39 5.73 0.02
CA GLU A 70 -1.65 5.90 1.26
C GLU A 70 -1.21 4.52 1.80
N LEU A 71 0.10 4.38 2.04
CA LEU A 71 0.73 3.19 2.59
C LEU A 71 1.36 3.51 3.94
N THR A 72 1.01 2.70 4.94
CA THR A 72 1.36 2.97 6.33
C THR A 72 1.93 1.73 7.01
N SER A 73 3.14 1.84 7.56
CA SER A 73 3.76 0.75 8.35
C SER A 73 2.99 0.54 9.64
N LEU A 74 2.57 -0.68 9.90
CA LEU A 74 1.88 -1.08 11.12
C LEU A 74 2.83 -1.30 12.28
N LYS A 75 4.13 -1.42 11.99
CA LYS A 75 5.18 -1.53 13.00
C LYS A 75 5.74 -0.15 13.29
N SER A 76 5.63 0.27 14.56
CA SER A 76 6.10 1.60 14.97
C SER A 76 7.60 1.76 14.67
N GLY A 77 7.97 2.89 14.05
CA GLY A 77 9.35 3.23 13.76
C GLY A 77 10.08 2.29 12.78
N LYS A 78 9.38 1.37 12.11
CA LYS A 78 9.97 0.46 11.12
C LYS A 78 9.61 0.88 9.71
N ASP A 79 10.65 1.23 8.96
CA ASP A 79 10.60 1.51 7.52
C ASP A 79 10.08 0.29 6.76
N PHE A 80 9.59 0.51 5.55
CA PHE A 80 9.25 -0.57 4.63
C PHE A 80 9.83 -0.30 3.24
N THR A 81 10.12 -1.35 2.50
CA THR A 81 10.47 -1.24 1.07
C THR A 81 9.23 -1.44 0.22
N PHE A 82 9.17 -0.74 -0.91
CA PHE A 82 8.09 -0.86 -1.89
C PHE A 82 8.69 -0.96 -3.29
N THR A 83 8.30 -2.00 -4.02
CA THR A 83 8.56 -2.12 -5.46
C THR A 83 7.26 -1.85 -6.20
N ALA A 84 7.28 -0.83 -7.06
CA ALA A 84 6.14 -0.51 -7.91
C ALA A 84 5.87 -1.63 -8.92
N GLY A 85 4.60 -1.90 -9.14
CA GLY A 85 4.17 -2.82 -10.19
C GLY A 85 4.16 -2.15 -11.57
N THR A 86 3.94 -2.96 -12.59
CA THR A 86 3.70 -2.53 -13.97
C THR A 86 2.33 -3.03 -14.44
N ALA A 87 1.68 -2.27 -15.31
CA ALA A 87 0.49 -2.74 -16.02
C ALA A 87 0.90 -3.63 -17.19
N ASP A 88 0.02 -4.58 -17.51
CA ASP A 88 0.05 -5.42 -18.70
C ASP A 88 -1.37 -5.37 -19.29
N GLY A 89 -1.50 -4.68 -20.42
CA GLY A 89 -2.78 -4.36 -21.05
C GLY A 89 -3.59 -3.27 -20.33
N GLY A 90 -4.87 -3.15 -20.67
CA GLY A 90 -5.79 -2.17 -20.08
C GLY A 90 -5.89 -0.83 -20.80
N GLY A 91 -4.92 -0.49 -21.64
CA GLY A 91 -4.96 0.71 -22.48
C GLY A 91 -5.81 0.54 -23.74
N THR A 92 -5.78 1.56 -24.59
CA THR A 92 -6.57 1.63 -25.83
C THR A 92 -6.25 0.46 -26.76
N PRO A 93 -7.26 -0.31 -27.20
CA PRO A 93 -7.10 -1.31 -28.25
C PRO A 93 -6.60 -0.68 -29.56
N ASP A 94 -5.66 -1.34 -30.22
CA ASP A 94 -5.23 -0.95 -31.57
C ASP A 94 -6.33 -1.28 -32.60
N ALA A 95 -6.36 -0.54 -33.72
CA ALA A 95 -7.31 -0.78 -34.80
C ALA A 95 -7.01 -2.10 -35.55
N ASP A 96 -5.76 -2.57 -35.51
CA ASP A 96 -5.35 -3.88 -35.99
C ASP A 96 -5.37 -4.91 -34.83
N PRO A 97 -6.26 -5.92 -34.88
CA PRO A 97 -6.39 -6.93 -33.83
C PRO A 97 -5.17 -7.86 -33.69
N ALA A 98 -4.17 -7.76 -34.59
CA ALA A 98 -2.90 -8.46 -34.44
C ALA A 98 -1.97 -7.81 -33.40
N ASN A 99 -2.19 -6.54 -33.05
CA ASN A 99 -1.41 -5.81 -32.06
C ASN A 99 -2.08 -5.90 -30.67
N PRO A 100 -1.33 -6.20 -29.60
CA PRO A 100 -1.88 -6.16 -28.25
C PRO A 100 -2.26 -4.71 -27.88
N PRO A 101 -3.26 -4.51 -26.99
CA PRO A 101 -3.57 -3.19 -26.45
C PRO A 101 -2.35 -2.58 -25.79
N ALA A 102 -2.27 -1.24 -25.79
CA ALA A 102 -1.28 -0.54 -24.96
C ALA A 102 -1.50 -0.85 -23.48
N ASP A 103 -0.47 -0.63 -22.66
CA ASP A 103 -0.59 -0.75 -21.21
C ASP A 103 -1.35 0.44 -20.64
N LEU A 104 -2.19 0.18 -19.64
CA LEU A 104 -2.83 1.22 -18.85
C LEU A 104 -1.76 2.05 -18.14
N ALA A 105 -1.87 3.37 -18.22
CA ALA A 105 -0.97 4.26 -17.50
C ALA A 105 -1.18 4.09 -15.98
N ILE A 106 -0.11 3.73 -15.28
CA ILE A 106 -0.08 3.66 -13.82
C ILE A 106 1.13 4.45 -13.30
N ASP A 107 0.94 5.16 -12.19
CA ASP A 107 2.01 5.95 -11.58
C ASP A 107 1.96 5.88 -10.05
N PHE A 108 3.00 5.30 -9.45
CA PHE A 108 3.19 5.26 -8.00
C PHE A 108 4.03 6.45 -7.48
N ALA A 109 4.15 7.53 -8.26
CA ALA A 109 4.84 8.76 -7.86
C ALA A 109 4.42 9.20 -6.44
N GLY A 110 5.40 9.61 -5.63
CA GLY A 110 5.22 9.91 -4.21
C GLY A 110 5.45 8.71 -3.27
N ILE A 111 5.42 7.48 -3.77
CA ILE A 111 5.85 6.29 -3.03
C ILE A 111 7.30 5.96 -3.40
N GLY A 112 8.25 6.36 -2.54
CA GLY A 112 9.66 6.01 -2.72
C GLY A 112 9.94 4.51 -2.47
N GLY A 113 11.00 3.97 -3.09
CA GLY A 113 11.38 2.55 -2.95
C GLY A 113 11.74 2.12 -1.53
N THR A 114 12.16 3.08 -0.69
CA THR A 114 12.19 2.93 0.77
C THR A 114 11.28 3.99 1.36
N ALA A 115 10.25 3.54 2.05
CA ALA A 115 9.38 4.38 2.85
C ALA A 115 9.99 4.58 4.23
N THR A 116 10.36 5.81 4.56
CA THR A 116 10.60 6.16 5.96
C THR A 116 9.30 5.94 6.73
N ALA A 117 9.36 5.15 7.80
CA ALA A 117 8.26 5.01 8.71
C ALA A 117 7.83 6.41 9.12
N VAL A 118 6.51 6.65 9.11
CA VAL A 118 5.99 7.72 9.94
C VAL A 118 6.34 7.29 11.35
N VAL A 119 7.45 7.79 11.89
CA VAL A 119 7.75 7.70 13.31
C VAL A 119 6.49 8.24 13.95
N ALA A 120 5.72 7.39 14.62
CA ALA A 120 4.46 7.77 15.23
C ALA A 120 4.75 9.04 16.00
N SER A 121 4.35 10.19 15.46
CA SER A 121 4.97 11.46 15.80
C SER A 121 4.81 11.62 17.29
N GLU A 122 5.91 11.46 18.01
CA GLU A 122 5.98 11.63 19.45
C GLU A 122 4.78 11.06 20.24
N LYS A 123 4.34 9.81 20.00
CA LYS A 123 3.52 9.12 21.03
C LYS A 123 4.42 8.82 22.23
N LYS A 124 4.71 9.86 23.01
CA LYS A 124 5.62 9.82 24.16
C LYS A 124 4.98 9.05 25.31
N THR A 125 3.66 8.84 25.28
CA THR A 125 2.91 8.19 26.35
C THR A 125 1.79 7.29 25.84
N VAL A 126 1.34 6.36 26.68
CA VAL A 126 0.19 5.47 26.43
C VAL A 126 -1.10 6.25 26.11
N ALA A 127 -1.22 7.49 26.61
CA ALA A 127 -2.40 8.33 26.39
C ALA A 127 -2.58 8.74 24.92
N ASP A 128 -1.52 8.71 24.13
CA ASP A 128 -1.57 9.10 22.72
C ASP A 128 -1.98 7.92 21.81
N LEU A 129 -2.09 6.70 22.34
CA LEU A 129 -2.49 5.52 21.56
C LEU A 129 -3.94 5.65 21.11
N ASP A 130 -4.16 5.50 19.81
CA ASP A 130 -5.48 5.53 19.20
C ASP A 130 -5.74 4.13 18.66
N ILE A 131 -6.79 3.48 19.16
CA ILE A 131 -7.19 2.12 18.81
C ILE A 131 -8.55 2.08 18.10
N THR A 132 -9.06 3.24 17.68
CA THR A 132 -10.37 3.36 17.02
C THR A 132 -10.35 2.79 15.59
N THR A 133 -9.15 2.63 15.01
CA THR A 133 -8.92 2.01 13.71
C THR A 133 -8.08 0.75 13.83
N VAL A 134 -8.19 -0.16 12.86
CA VAL A 134 -7.37 -1.38 12.81
C VAL A 134 -5.87 -1.05 12.78
N GLU A 135 -5.50 -0.04 11.98
CA GLU A 135 -4.13 0.47 11.89
C GLU A 135 -3.63 0.97 13.25
N GLY A 136 -4.44 1.80 13.92
CA GLY A 136 -4.14 2.34 15.24
C GLY A 136 -3.98 1.25 16.30
N ALA A 137 -4.85 0.25 16.29
CA ALA A 137 -4.81 -0.88 17.22
C ALA A 137 -3.55 -1.75 17.04
N GLN A 138 -3.19 -2.08 15.79
CA GLN A 138 -1.99 -2.88 15.51
C GLN A 138 -0.70 -2.11 15.88
N ARG A 139 -0.65 -0.80 15.61
CA ARG A 139 0.44 0.07 16.03
C ARG A 139 0.54 0.17 17.55
N ALA A 140 -0.58 0.32 18.24
CA ALA A 140 -0.64 0.38 19.70
C ALA A 140 -0.10 -0.91 20.33
N LEU A 141 -0.44 -2.07 19.78
CA LEU A 141 0.10 -3.35 20.23
C LEU A 141 1.63 -3.41 20.09
N SER A 142 2.17 -2.97 18.96
CA SER A 142 3.63 -2.89 18.76
C SER A 142 4.30 -1.96 19.77
N ILE A 143 3.72 -0.78 20.04
CA ILE A 143 4.30 0.19 20.98
C ILE A 143 4.27 -0.34 22.42
N VAL A 144 3.18 -1.00 22.83
CA VAL A 144 3.05 -1.57 24.16
C VAL A 144 4.05 -2.71 24.37
N ASP A 145 4.26 -3.57 23.37
CA ASP A 145 5.23 -4.67 23.44
C ASP A 145 6.67 -4.15 23.59
N ASP A 146 7.04 -3.13 22.81
CA ASP A 146 8.33 -2.45 22.92
C ASP A 146 8.51 -1.82 24.32
N ALA A 147 7.45 -1.19 24.85
CA ALA A 147 7.47 -0.60 26.20
C ALA A 147 7.60 -1.65 27.31
N LEU A 148 6.88 -2.77 27.21
CA LEU A 148 6.99 -3.89 28.17
C LEU A 148 8.39 -4.52 28.13
N THR A 149 8.96 -4.67 26.93
CA THR A 149 10.34 -5.13 26.76
C THR A 149 11.33 -4.20 27.44
N SER A 150 11.19 -2.88 27.24
CA SER A 150 12.04 -1.87 27.89
C SER A 150 11.94 -1.90 29.41
N VAL A 151 10.73 -1.99 29.97
CA VAL A 151 10.51 -2.10 31.42
C VAL A 151 11.12 -3.38 31.97
N ASN A 152 10.94 -4.52 31.29
CA ASN A 152 11.52 -5.78 31.73
C ASN A 152 13.05 -5.74 31.74
N SER A 153 13.68 -5.12 30.73
CA SER A 153 15.13 -4.89 30.72
C SER A 153 15.56 -4.00 31.89
N SER A 154 14.87 -2.88 32.13
CA SER A 154 15.19 -1.98 33.25
C SER A 154 14.95 -2.59 34.64
N ARG A 155 14.10 -3.61 34.76
CA ARG A 155 13.89 -4.37 36.01
C ARG A 155 14.92 -5.49 36.19
N ALA A 156 15.56 -5.91 35.12
CA ALA A 156 16.59 -6.93 35.13
C ALA A 156 17.97 -6.36 35.47
N ASP A 157 18.22 -5.09 35.11
CA ASP A 157 19.36 -4.28 35.58
C ASP A 157 19.23 -3.88 37.06
#